data_AF-A0AAD9VM40-F1
#
_entry.id   AF-A0AAD9VM40-F1
#
_cell.length_a   1.000
_cell.length_b   1.000
_cell.length_c   1.000
_cell.angle_alpha   90.00
_cell.angle_beta   90.00
_cell.angle_gamma   90.00
#
_symmetry.space_group_name_H-M   'P 1'
#
loop_
_entity.id
_entity.type
_entity.pdbx_description
1 polymer ?
#
loop_
_entity_poly.entity_id
_entity_poly.type
_entity_poly.pdbx_seq_one_letter_code
_entity_poly.pdbx_strand_id
1 'polypeptide(L)'
;MVLSCRFYKEKYPEVEDVVMVNVRSIAEMGAYVHLLEYNNIEGMILLSELSRRRIRSINKLIRVGKTEPVVVIRVDKEKGYIDLSKRRVSAEDVEKCTERYAKAKAVNSILRHVAELLHYDNDDQLEELYQKTAWHFEEKYKKQKASAYDFFKQSVLDPSILAECDLDEHTKEVLLNNIKRKLTSQAVKIRADVEVACYGYEGIDAVKTALKEGLALSTEELPIKINLIAPPLYVMTTSTPEKQDGLKALNDAIEVIKEKITSLGGVFNIQMAPKVVTATDEAELARQMERAEFENAEVAGDDDEEEEAESMDDFSGGEEAEDGKAGHESAEEA
;
A
#
# COMPACT_ATOMS: atom_id res chain seq x y z
N MET A 1 6.03 0.91 30.27
CA MET A 1 5.04 2.01 30.25
C MET A 1 4.83 2.34 28.77
N VAL A 2 3.59 2.54 28.29
CA VAL A 2 3.41 2.88 26.86
C VAL A 2 3.85 4.33 26.68
N LEU A 3 5.07 4.54 26.16
CA LEU A 3 5.56 5.87 25.85
C LEU A 3 4.61 6.50 24.83
N SER A 4 3.99 7.61 25.21
CA SER A 4 3.03 8.34 24.38
C SER A 4 3.44 9.80 24.36
N CYS A 5 3.84 10.29 23.19
CA CYS A 5 4.20 11.68 22.98
C CYS A 5 3.18 12.37 22.06
N ARG A 6 3.02 13.68 22.25
CA ARG A 6 2.21 14.56 21.39
C ARG A 6 2.84 14.64 20.00
N PHE A 7 2.00 14.72 18.97
CA PHE A 7 2.45 14.79 17.59
C PHE A 7 2.97 16.18 17.22
N TYR A 8 2.42 17.22 17.88
CA TYR A 8 2.68 18.61 17.58
C TYR A 8 3.30 19.35 18.76
N LYS A 9 4.08 20.40 18.47
CA LYS A 9 4.74 21.25 19.48
C LYS A 9 3.73 21.95 20.40
N GLU A 10 2.58 22.31 19.85
CA GLU A 10 1.52 22.99 20.58
C GLU A 10 0.74 22.01 21.45
N LYS A 11 0.58 22.35 22.74
CA LYS A 11 -0.12 21.49 23.70
C LYS A 11 -1.62 21.38 23.43
N TYR A 12 -2.18 22.38 22.75
CA TYR A 12 -3.60 22.45 22.41
C TYR A 12 -3.75 22.85 20.94
N PRO A 13 -4.76 22.33 20.23
CA PRO A 13 -5.05 22.75 18.86
C PRO A 13 -5.52 24.21 18.80
N GLU A 14 -5.41 24.81 17.63
CA GLU A 14 -6.02 26.11 17.34
C GLU A 14 -7.52 25.97 17.03
N VAL A 15 -8.25 27.08 17.17
CA VAL A 15 -9.67 27.15 16.82
C VAL A 15 -9.82 27.02 15.30
N GLU A 16 -10.84 26.30 14.85
CA GLU A 16 -11.12 25.93 13.46
C GLU A 16 -10.20 24.87 12.83
N ASP A 17 -9.23 24.32 13.57
CA ASP A 17 -8.42 23.21 13.04
C ASP A 17 -9.20 21.88 13.01
N VAL A 18 -8.89 21.05 12.02
CA VAL A 18 -9.54 19.74 11.80
C VAL A 18 -8.62 18.64 12.32
N VAL A 19 -9.08 17.96 13.36
CA VAL A 19 -8.30 16.95 14.10
C VAL A 19 -8.99 15.59 14.09
N MET A 20 -8.19 14.53 14.17
CA MET A 20 -8.68 13.16 14.27
C MET A 20 -8.88 12.75 15.73
N VAL A 21 -10.09 12.35 16.09
CA VAL A 21 -10.43 11.97 17.46
C VAL A 21 -10.90 10.53 17.56
N ASN A 22 -10.61 9.87 18.68
CA ASN A 22 -11.19 8.57 19.03
C ASN A 22 -12.33 8.75 20.02
N VAL A 23 -13.47 8.13 19.77
CA VAL A 23 -14.63 8.24 20.64
C VAL A 23 -14.50 7.30 21.84
N ARG A 24 -14.42 7.85 23.06
CA ARG A 24 -14.28 7.06 24.30
C ARG A 24 -15.63 6.66 24.88
N SER A 25 -16.54 7.61 25.03
CA SER A 25 -17.85 7.36 25.63
C SER A 25 -18.89 8.33 25.09
N ILE A 26 -20.15 7.91 25.14
CA ILE A 26 -21.30 8.71 24.71
C ILE A 26 -22.17 8.93 25.94
N ALA A 27 -22.44 10.19 26.26
CA ALA A 27 -23.29 10.63 27.36
C ALA A 27 -24.52 11.37 26.82
N GLU A 28 -25.50 11.65 27.68
CA GLU A 28 -26.73 12.35 27.29
C GLU A 28 -26.48 13.80 26.84
N MET A 29 -25.45 14.45 27.38
CA MET A 29 -25.08 15.84 27.04
C MET A 29 -24.10 15.94 25.86
N GLY A 30 -23.36 14.88 25.53
CA GLY A 30 -22.24 14.93 24.57
C GLY A 30 -21.58 13.59 24.31
N ALA A 31 -20.70 13.54 23.32
CA ALA A 31 -19.74 12.45 23.17
C ALA A 31 -18.37 12.90 23.67
N TYR A 32 -17.77 12.13 24.58
CA TYR A 32 -16.40 12.34 25.03
C TYR A 32 -15.45 11.60 24.10
N VAL A 33 -14.43 12.32 23.63
CA VAL A 33 -13.47 11.85 22.66
C VAL A 33 -12.05 12.16 23.12
N HIS A 34 -11.07 11.39 22.67
CA HIS A 34 -9.66 11.66 22.86
C HIS A 34 -9.04 12.16 21.56
N LEU A 35 -8.30 13.25 21.63
CA LEU A 35 -7.50 13.75 20.51
C LEU A 35 -6.22 12.92 20.40
N LEU A 36 -6.15 12.04 19.40
CA LEU A 36 -5.02 11.14 19.20
C LEU A 36 -3.72 11.91 18.92
N GLU A 37 -3.82 13.07 18.28
CA GLU A 37 -2.69 13.91 17.87
C GLU A 37 -2.04 14.66 19.04
N TYR A 38 -2.78 14.89 20.13
CA TYR A 38 -2.34 15.72 21.25
C TYR A 38 -2.19 14.90 22.54
N ASN A 39 -1.67 13.68 22.46
CA ASN A 39 -1.47 12.80 23.63
C ASN A 39 -2.78 12.42 24.36
N ASN A 40 -3.85 12.16 23.60
CA ASN A 40 -5.16 11.72 24.13
C ASN A 40 -5.84 12.71 25.08
N ILE A 41 -5.63 14.03 24.89
CA ILE A 41 -6.40 15.05 25.60
C ILE A 41 -7.90 14.81 25.39
N GLU A 42 -8.67 15.00 26.45
CA GLU A 42 -10.11 14.84 26.44
C GLU A 42 -10.79 16.03 25.74
N GLY A 43 -11.69 15.73 24.80
CA GLY A 43 -12.54 16.68 24.11
C GLY A 43 -14.01 16.26 24.21
N MET A 44 -14.91 17.22 24.03
CA MET A 44 -16.34 17.01 24.07
C MET A 44 -16.99 17.46 22.76
N ILE A 45 -17.83 16.58 22.19
CA ILE A 45 -18.69 16.92 21.05
C ILE A 45 -20.11 17.10 21.58
N LEU A 46 -20.69 18.28 21.40
CA LEU A 46 -22.10 18.53 21.72
C LEU A 46 -23.02 17.79 20.74
N LEU A 47 -24.16 17.27 21.22
CA LEU A 47 -25.14 16.58 20.35
C LEU A 47 -25.64 17.48 19.20
N SER A 48 -25.79 18.78 19.45
CA SER A 48 -26.20 19.77 18.44
C SER A 48 -25.18 19.94 17.32
N GLU A 49 -23.93 19.55 17.57
CA GLU A 49 -22.79 19.66 16.65
C GLU A 49 -22.41 18.30 16.02
N LEU A 50 -23.23 17.26 16.20
CA LEU A 50 -23.02 15.92 15.66
C LEU A 50 -23.40 15.78 14.18
N SER A 51 -24.51 16.42 13.78
CA SER A 51 -25.09 16.25 12.45
C SER A 51 -25.89 17.47 12.02
N ARG A 52 -25.95 17.70 10.70
CA ARG A 52 -26.81 18.72 10.08
C ARG A 52 -28.29 18.28 9.99
N ARG A 53 -28.56 16.97 10.09
CA ARG A 53 -29.91 16.38 9.95
C ARG A 53 -30.45 15.91 11.30
N ARG A 54 -31.78 15.80 11.43
CA ARG A 54 -32.44 15.27 12.63
C ARG A 54 -31.94 13.85 12.92
N ILE A 55 -31.44 13.65 14.13
CA ILE A 55 -30.83 12.40 14.58
C ILE A 55 -31.96 11.42 14.97
N ARG A 56 -32.01 10.24 14.34
CA ARG A 56 -32.89 9.13 14.77
C ARG A 56 -32.23 8.24 15.83
N SER A 57 -30.92 8.00 15.70
CA SER A 57 -30.13 7.21 16.65
C SER A 57 -28.67 7.67 16.62
N ILE A 58 -28.12 7.95 17.80
CA ILE A 58 -26.75 8.46 17.99
C ILE A 58 -25.73 7.36 17.68
N ASN A 59 -26.02 6.12 18.06
CA ASN A 59 -25.15 4.95 17.87
C ASN A 59 -24.85 4.62 16.40
N LYS A 60 -25.65 5.13 15.45
CA LYS A 60 -25.39 4.97 14.02
C LYS A 60 -24.40 6.00 13.47
N LEU A 61 -24.37 7.20 14.06
CA LEU A 61 -23.51 8.31 13.62
C LEU A 61 -22.13 8.29 14.27
N ILE A 62 -22.07 7.82 15.52
CA ILE A 62 -20.85 7.71 16.29
C ILE A 62 -20.86 6.37 17.01
N ARG A 63 -19.73 5.67 16.92
CA ARG A 63 -19.49 4.44 17.67
C ARG A 63 -18.27 4.62 18.55
N VAL A 64 -18.38 4.12 19.78
CA VAL A 64 -17.25 4.04 20.70
C VAL A 64 -16.11 3.24 20.06
N GLY A 65 -14.89 3.74 20.21
CA GLY A 65 -13.66 3.16 19.67
C GLY A 65 -13.34 3.54 18.22
N LYS A 66 -14.27 4.17 17.49
CA LYS A 66 -14.00 4.64 16.12
C LYS A 66 -13.29 5.98 16.11
N THR A 67 -12.44 6.16 15.12
CA THR A 67 -11.79 7.44 14.81
C THR A 67 -12.64 8.24 13.84
N GLU A 68 -12.89 9.50 14.16
CA GLU A 68 -13.68 10.42 13.35
C GLU A 68 -12.97 11.77 13.25
N PRO A 69 -12.97 12.42 12.08
CA PRO A 69 -12.47 13.78 11.93
C PRO A 69 -13.49 14.79 12.47
N VAL A 70 -13.03 15.77 13.23
CA VAL A 70 -13.85 16.83 13.84
C VAL A 70 -13.12 18.16 13.80
N VAL A 71 -13.87 19.26 13.77
CA VAL A 71 -13.33 20.62 13.85
C VAL A 71 -13.35 21.11 15.29
N VAL A 72 -12.29 21.78 15.71
CA VAL A 72 -12.20 22.46 17.00
C VAL A 72 -12.98 23.77 16.94
N ILE A 73 -13.98 23.95 17.82
CA ILE A 73 -14.75 25.20 17.91
C ILE A 73 -14.13 26.11 18.96
N ARG A 74 -13.83 25.56 20.12
CA ARG A 74 -13.39 26.34 21.26
C ARG A 74 -12.39 25.55 22.08
N VAL A 75 -11.36 26.24 22.53
CA VAL A 75 -10.33 25.68 23.40
C VAL A 75 -10.25 26.55 24.65
N ASP A 76 -10.50 25.93 25.79
CA ASP A 76 -10.24 26.52 27.10
C ASP A 76 -8.89 26.00 27.60
N LYS A 77 -7.85 26.84 27.52
CA LYS A 77 -6.48 26.49 27.91
C LYS A 77 -6.30 26.39 29.42
N GLU A 78 -7.19 27.01 30.22
CA GLU A 78 -7.09 27.02 31.68
C GLU A 78 -7.65 25.72 32.27
N LYS A 79 -8.76 25.24 31.70
CA LYS A 79 -9.44 24.02 32.17
C LYS A 79 -9.11 22.78 31.33
N GLY A 80 -8.47 22.95 30.18
CA GLY A 80 -8.16 21.87 29.25
C GLY A 80 -9.37 21.32 28.51
N TYR A 81 -10.48 22.06 28.45
CA TYR A 81 -11.69 21.65 27.72
C TYR A 81 -11.61 22.06 26.25
N ILE A 82 -11.90 21.10 25.38
CA ILE A 82 -11.94 21.31 23.93
C ILE A 82 -13.35 20.97 23.43
N ASP A 83 -14.04 21.98 22.90
CA ASP A 83 -15.33 21.80 22.25
C ASP A 83 -15.12 21.48 20.77
N LEU A 84 -15.71 20.38 20.32
CA LEU A 84 -15.51 19.81 19.00
C LEU A 84 -16.85 19.74 18.24
N SER A 85 -16.78 19.82 16.91
CA SER A 85 -17.93 19.66 16.03
C SER A 85 -17.65 18.79 14.83
N LYS A 86 -18.54 17.83 14.59
CA LYS A 86 -18.56 17.01 13.37
C LYS A 86 -19.37 17.67 12.26
N ARG A 87 -20.31 18.56 12.62
CA ARG A 87 -21.25 19.20 11.69
C ARG A 87 -20.57 20.17 10.70
N ARG A 88 -19.49 20.82 11.15
CA ARG A 88 -18.78 21.86 10.40
C ARG A 88 -17.73 21.31 9.42
N VAL A 89 -17.41 20.02 9.51
CA VAL A 89 -16.41 19.37 8.65
C VAL A 89 -16.98 19.17 7.24
N SER A 90 -16.26 19.61 6.21
CA SER A 90 -16.58 19.31 4.80
C SER A 90 -15.91 18.01 4.37
N ALA A 91 -16.45 17.33 3.34
CA ALA A 91 -15.87 16.08 2.85
C ALA A 91 -14.41 16.25 2.35
N GLU A 92 -14.09 17.39 1.73
CA GLU A 92 -12.71 17.71 1.33
C GLU A 92 -11.76 17.87 2.52
N ASP A 93 -12.25 18.42 3.63
CA ASP A 93 -11.46 18.62 4.85
C ASP A 93 -11.25 17.29 5.60
N VAL A 94 -12.24 16.38 5.53
CA VAL A 94 -12.09 15.01 6.02
C VAL A 94 -10.93 14.33 5.32
N GLU A 95 -10.88 14.38 3.99
CA GLU A 95 -9.85 13.68 3.23
C GLU A 95 -8.45 14.24 3.54
N LYS A 96 -8.30 15.57 3.53
CA LYS A 96 -7.05 16.24 3.91
C LYS A 96 -6.62 15.92 5.34
N CYS A 97 -7.56 15.89 6.29
CA CYS A 97 -7.29 15.54 7.68
C CYS A 97 -6.87 14.07 7.80
N THR A 98 -7.54 13.13 7.11
CA THR A 98 -7.15 11.72 7.12
C THR A 98 -5.75 11.50 6.54
N GLU A 99 -5.39 12.23 5.49
CA GLU A 99 -4.04 12.17 4.90
C GLU A 99 -2.99 12.74 5.85
N ARG A 100 -3.24 13.93 6.43
CA ARG A 100 -2.36 14.56 7.44
C ARG A 100 -2.16 13.64 8.65
N TYR A 101 -3.25 13.07 9.16
CA TYR A 101 -3.21 12.15 10.30
C TYR A 101 -2.45 10.86 9.96
N ALA A 102 -2.65 10.29 8.76
CA ALA A 102 -1.92 9.09 8.34
C ALA A 102 -0.41 9.34 8.26
N LYS A 103 -0.01 10.50 7.70
CA LYS A 103 1.40 10.95 7.66
C LYS A 103 1.97 11.11 9.07
N ALA A 104 1.26 11.81 9.95
CA ALA A 104 1.68 12.03 11.32
C ALA A 104 1.78 10.72 12.13
N LYS A 105 0.81 9.81 11.96
CA LYS A 105 0.81 8.46 12.55
C LYS A 105 1.98 7.60 12.09
N ALA A 106 2.33 7.67 10.81
CA ALA A 106 3.49 6.96 10.27
C ALA A 106 4.79 7.43 10.95
N VAL A 107 4.96 8.75 11.09
CA VAL A 107 6.10 9.40 11.77
C VAL A 107 6.17 9.02 13.24
N ASN A 108 5.07 9.15 13.98
CA ASN A 108 5.02 8.78 15.40
C ASN A 108 5.40 7.32 15.61
N SER A 109 4.90 6.42 14.75
CA SER A 109 5.24 5.01 14.83
C SER A 109 6.70 4.71 14.43
N ILE A 110 7.36 5.54 13.60
CA ILE A 110 8.82 5.42 13.35
C ILE A 110 9.58 5.82 14.61
N LEU A 111 9.27 7.00 15.16
CA LEU A 111 9.94 7.54 16.35
C LEU A 111 9.73 6.64 17.56
N ARG A 112 8.55 6.05 17.73
CA ARG A 112 8.28 5.08 18.78
C ARG A 112 9.15 3.83 18.64
N HIS A 113 9.30 3.29 17.43
CA HIS A 113 10.14 2.12 17.23
C HIS A 113 11.63 2.43 17.43
N VAL A 114 12.07 3.62 17.03
CA VAL A 114 13.43 4.13 17.33
C VAL A 114 13.64 4.25 18.85
N ALA A 115 12.66 4.77 19.58
CA ALA A 115 12.71 4.87 21.04
C ALA A 115 12.73 3.50 21.74
N GLU A 116 11.97 2.52 21.23
CA GLU A 116 12.00 1.15 21.72
C GLU A 116 13.38 0.48 21.48
N LEU A 117 14.00 0.73 20.31
CA LEU A 117 15.34 0.21 19.99
C LEU A 117 16.46 0.86 20.81
N LEU A 118 16.29 2.13 21.18
CA LEU A 118 17.22 2.87 22.02
C LEU A 118 16.98 2.64 23.52
N HIS A 119 15.97 1.83 23.89
CA HIS A 119 15.56 1.56 25.26
C HIS A 119 15.31 2.83 26.08
N TYR A 120 14.62 3.82 25.51
CA TYR A 120 14.20 4.98 26.28
C TYR A 120 13.05 4.61 27.22
N ASP A 121 13.31 4.69 28.52
CA ASP A 121 12.34 4.41 29.57
C ASP A 121 11.59 5.68 30.05
N ASN A 122 12.03 6.87 29.61
CA ASN A 122 11.51 8.17 30.06
C ASN A 122 10.73 8.89 28.95
N ASP A 123 9.53 9.36 29.28
CA ASP A 123 8.68 10.18 28.41
C ASP A 123 9.36 11.50 27.99
N ASP A 124 10.22 12.05 28.86
CA ASP A 124 10.98 13.29 28.60
C ASP A 124 12.06 13.10 27.53
N GLN A 125 12.71 11.93 27.48
CA GLN A 125 13.71 11.63 26.43
C GLN A 125 13.03 11.46 25.07
N LEU A 126 11.82 10.89 25.06
CA LEU A 126 11.00 10.85 23.87
C LEU A 126 10.58 12.27 23.45
N GLU A 127 10.16 13.12 24.39
CA GLU A 127 9.82 14.50 24.10
C GLU A 127 11.01 15.29 23.52
N GLU A 128 12.21 15.13 24.06
CA GLU A 128 13.44 15.73 23.53
C GLU A 128 13.74 15.24 22.10
N LEU A 129 13.56 13.94 21.83
CA LEU A 129 13.71 13.38 20.49
C LEU A 129 12.69 13.99 19.53
N TYR A 130 11.43 14.16 19.94
CA TYR A 130 10.39 14.82 19.16
C TYR A 130 10.69 16.30 18.94
N GLN A 131 11.21 17.00 19.95
CA GLN A 131 11.60 18.40 19.84
C GLN A 131 12.71 18.59 18.82
N LYS A 132 13.72 17.71 18.85
CA LYS A 132 14.85 17.76 17.92
C LYS A 132 14.46 17.33 16.51
N THR A 133 13.60 16.31 16.36
CA THR A 133 13.18 15.78 15.05
C THR A 133 11.85 16.39 14.59
N ALA A 134 10.74 15.87 15.08
CA ALA A 134 9.39 16.14 14.59
C ALA A 134 9.02 17.64 14.63
N TRP A 135 9.29 18.33 15.73
CA TRP A 135 8.92 19.74 15.89
C TRP A 135 9.85 20.69 15.13
N HIS A 136 11.15 20.37 14.99
CA HIS A 136 12.06 21.15 14.14
C HIS A 136 11.65 21.06 12.67
N PHE A 137 11.28 19.86 12.21
CA PHE A 137 10.75 19.68 10.86
C PHE A 137 9.40 20.36 10.70
N GLU A 138 8.49 20.26 11.67
CA GLU A 138 7.19 20.94 11.60
C GLU A 138 7.32 22.48 11.59
N GLU A 139 8.24 23.05 12.38
CA GLU A 139 8.46 24.49 12.46
C GLU A 139 9.08 25.06 11.18
N LYS A 140 9.98 24.31 10.52
CA LYS A 140 10.48 24.65 9.18
C LYS A 140 9.37 24.58 8.13
N TYR A 141 8.44 23.63 8.24
CA TYR A 141 7.39 23.39 7.26
C TYR A 141 6.05 24.08 7.53
N LYS A 142 5.90 24.82 8.66
CA LYS A 142 4.75 25.73 8.91
C LYS A 142 4.50 26.71 7.75
N LYS A 143 5.53 26.97 6.92
CA LYS A 143 5.48 27.84 5.73
C LYS A 143 5.03 27.16 4.43
N GLN A 144 5.10 25.82 4.30
CA GLN A 144 4.88 25.13 3.02
C GLN A 144 3.71 24.14 2.99
N LYS A 145 2.97 23.94 4.11
CA LYS A 145 1.89 22.92 4.20
C LYS A 145 2.33 21.48 3.85
N ALA A 146 3.63 21.20 3.79
CA ALA A 146 4.16 19.85 3.60
C ALA A 146 4.35 19.20 4.96
N SER A 147 3.94 17.93 5.07
CA SER A 147 3.97 17.20 6.35
C SER A 147 5.37 16.67 6.62
N ALA A 148 5.72 16.46 7.89
CA ALA A 148 6.98 15.84 8.30
C ALA A 148 7.31 14.53 7.53
N TYR A 149 6.29 13.81 7.06
CA TYR A 149 6.42 12.63 6.21
C TYR A 149 7.13 12.86 4.86
N ASP A 150 6.91 14.01 4.22
CA ASP A 150 7.55 14.33 2.94
C ASP A 150 9.05 14.62 3.15
N PHE A 151 9.40 15.18 4.31
CA PHE A 151 10.78 15.29 4.75
C PHE A 151 11.40 13.92 5.03
N PHE A 152 10.70 13.01 5.69
CA PHE A 152 11.20 11.65 5.88
C PHE A 152 11.46 10.95 4.53
N LYS A 153 10.62 11.18 3.51
CA LYS A 153 10.92 10.71 2.14
C LYS A 153 12.16 11.36 1.56
N GLN A 154 12.28 12.68 1.67
CA GLN A 154 13.45 13.39 1.17
C GLN A 154 14.73 13.00 1.90
N SER A 155 14.65 12.63 3.19
CA SER A 155 15.79 12.16 3.98
C SER A 155 16.30 10.77 3.57
N VAL A 156 15.50 10.00 2.82
CA VAL A 156 15.97 8.76 2.17
C VAL A 156 16.82 9.10 0.94
N LEU A 157 16.46 10.15 0.21
CA LEU A 157 17.13 10.59 -1.01
C LEU A 157 18.40 11.41 -0.70
N ASP A 158 18.32 12.32 0.29
CA ASP A 158 19.41 13.20 0.70
C ASP A 158 19.69 13.06 2.22
N PRO A 159 20.80 12.43 2.61
CA PRO A 159 21.21 12.29 4.01
C PRO A 159 21.56 13.63 4.70
N SER A 160 21.83 14.70 3.93
CA SER A 160 22.28 16.00 4.46
C SER A 160 21.22 16.72 5.29
N ILE A 161 19.93 16.43 5.09
CA ILE A 161 18.87 17.15 5.78
C ILE A 161 18.71 16.68 7.24
N LEU A 162 19.19 15.47 7.54
CA LEU A 162 19.32 14.96 8.91
C LEU A 162 20.59 15.44 9.62
N ALA A 163 21.56 15.98 8.88
CA ALA A 163 22.81 16.49 9.44
C ALA A 163 22.61 17.83 10.18
N GLU A 164 21.59 18.60 9.81
CA GLU A 164 21.20 19.84 10.50
C GLU A 164 20.45 19.59 11.83
N CYS A 165 20.25 18.33 12.18
CA CYS A 165 19.62 17.90 13.42
C CYS A 165 20.73 17.55 14.44
N ASP A 166 20.76 18.25 15.58
CA ASP A 166 21.66 17.97 16.73
C ASP A 166 21.26 16.69 17.48
N LEU A 167 21.34 15.55 16.78
CA LEU A 167 21.12 14.22 17.31
C LEU A 167 22.43 13.44 17.35
N ASP A 168 22.55 12.60 18.37
CA ASP A 168 23.64 11.63 18.50
C ASP A 168 23.75 10.76 17.24
N GLU A 169 24.98 10.50 16.82
CA GLU A 169 25.30 9.78 15.58
C GLU A 169 24.67 8.37 15.55
N HIS A 170 24.62 7.72 16.72
CA HIS A 170 23.92 6.44 16.91
C HIS A 170 22.41 6.53 16.66
N THR A 171 21.76 7.60 17.14
CA THR A 171 20.32 7.83 16.93
C THR A 171 20.03 8.13 15.46
N LYS A 172 20.93 8.85 14.76
CA LYS A 172 20.81 9.15 13.33
C LYS A 172 20.85 7.88 12.48
N GLU A 173 21.77 6.97 12.75
CA GLU A 173 21.86 5.69 12.01
C GLU A 173 20.64 4.80 12.24
N VAL A 174 20.18 4.68 13.49
CA VAL A 174 18.98 3.89 13.82
C VAL A 174 17.74 4.52 13.19
N LEU A 175 17.62 5.85 13.19
CA LEU A 175 16.54 6.57 12.54
C LEU A 175 16.58 6.33 11.02
N LEU A 176 17.73 6.49 10.36
CA LEU A 176 17.91 6.24 8.93
C LEU A 176 17.54 4.81 8.55
N ASN A 177 17.98 3.82 9.32
CA ASN A 177 17.62 2.42 9.06
C ASN A 177 16.12 2.17 9.24
N ASN A 178 15.48 2.81 10.22
CA ASN A 178 14.03 2.69 10.41
C ASN A 178 13.22 3.41 9.33
N ILE A 179 13.66 4.60 8.92
CA ILE A 179 13.09 5.34 7.80
C ILE A 179 13.24 4.50 6.54
N LYS A 180 14.42 3.96 6.23
CA LYS A 180 14.61 3.05 5.08
C LYS A 180 13.68 1.83 5.21
N ARG A 181 13.65 1.13 6.33
CA ARG A 181 12.78 -0.06 6.47
C ARG A 181 11.29 0.23 6.34
N LYS A 182 10.85 1.44 6.71
CA LYS A 182 9.41 1.78 6.81
C LYS A 182 8.89 2.70 5.70
N LEU A 183 9.74 3.53 5.10
CA LEU A 183 9.43 4.43 3.98
C LEU A 183 9.98 3.97 2.64
N THR A 184 10.97 3.08 2.57
CA THR A 184 11.28 2.43 1.28
C THR A 184 10.06 1.58 0.97
N SER A 185 9.22 2.07 0.07
CA SER A 185 8.14 1.30 -0.53
C SER A 185 8.70 -0.06 -0.89
N GLN A 186 8.01 -1.11 -0.46
CA GLN A 186 8.31 -2.45 -0.97
C GLN A 186 8.35 -2.34 -2.49
N ALA A 187 9.45 -2.81 -3.08
CA ALA A 187 9.68 -2.66 -4.51
C ALA A 187 8.44 -3.20 -5.25
N VAL A 188 7.81 -2.31 -5.98
CA VAL A 188 6.60 -2.60 -6.72
C VAL A 188 7.05 -3.28 -8.01
N LYS A 189 6.58 -4.51 -8.22
CA LYS A 189 6.77 -5.18 -9.50
C LYS A 189 5.82 -4.56 -10.51
N ILE A 190 6.35 -4.18 -11.66
CA ILE A 190 5.61 -3.68 -12.81
C ILE A 190 5.76 -4.71 -13.92
N ARG A 191 4.66 -5.03 -14.59
CA ARG A 191 4.59 -6.01 -15.66
C ARG A 191 4.03 -5.37 -16.92
N ALA A 192 4.62 -5.71 -18.05
CA ALA A 192 4.06 -5.46 -19.37
C ALA A 192 4.08 -6.76 -20.18
N ASP A 193 3.01 -6.99 -20.93
CA ASP A 193 2.90 -8.14 -21.84
C ASP A 193 2.99 -7.63 -23.27
N VAL A 194 4.00 -8.12 -23.98
CA VAL A 194 4.32 -7.71 -25.34
C VAL A 194 4.32 -8.91 -26.26
N GLU A 195 3.71 -8.75 -27.41
CA GLU A 195 3.67 -9.71 -28.48
C GLU A 195 4.68 -9.28 -29.55
N VAL A 196 5.67 -10.14 -29.81
CA VAL A 196 6.74 -9.85 -30.76
C VAL A 196 6.78 -10.97 -31.78
N ALA A 197 6.46 -10.64 -33.03
CA ALA A 197 6.53 -11.57 -34.15
C ALA A 197 7.41 -11.00 -35.25
N CYS A 198 8.33 -11.80 -35.79
CA CYS A 198 9.09 -11.46 -36.98
C CYS A 198 9.04 -12.61 -37.97
N TYR A 199 8.52 -12.36 -39.17
CA TYR A 199 8.33 -13.36 -40.21
C TYR A 199 9.51 -13.42 -41.22
N GLY A 200 10.58 -12.67 -40.97
CA GLY A 200 11.78 -12.67 -41.81
C GLY A 200 12.63 -13.93 -41.65
N TYR A 201 13.49 -14.20 -42.63
CA TYR A 201 14.44 -15.32 -42.61
C TYR A 201 15.42 -15.26 -41.42
N GLU A 202 15.72 -14.04 -40.93
CA GLU A 202 16.50 -13.77 -39.71
C GLU A 202 15.62 -13.34 -38.52
N GLY A 203 14.35 -13.78 -38.48
CA GLY A 203 13.38 -13.32 -37.50
C GLY A 203 13.76 -13.60 -36.04
N ILE A 204 14.38 -14.74 -35.75
CA ILE A 204 14.80 -15.12 -34.40
C ILE A 204 15.94 -14.21 -33.90
N ASP A 205 16.90 -13.88 -34.78
CA ASP A 205 18.03 -13.02 -34.42
C ASP A 205 17.59 -11.56 -34.30
N ALA A 206 16.64 -11.13 -35.14
CA ALA A 206 15.97 -9.84 -35.01
C ALA A 206 15.29 -9.67 -33.65
N VAL A 207 14.50 -10.66 -33.22
CA VAL A 207 13.80 -10.64 -31.92
C VAL A 207 14.79 -10.65 -30.76
N LYS A 208 15.80 -11.54 -30.80
CA LYS A 208 16.83 -11.59 -29.75
C LYS A 208 17.59 -10.27 -29.64
N THR A 209 17.93 -9.63 -30.75
CA THR A 209 18.67 -8.36 -30.76
C THR A 209 17.82 -7.22 -30.20
N ALA A 210 16.54 -7.15 -30.58
CA ALA A 210 15.61 -6.15 -30.05
C ALA A 210 15.41 -6.32 -28.53
N LEU A 211 15.22 -7.55 -28.04
CA LEU A 211 15.07 -7.83 -26.61
C LEU A 211 16.37 -7.54 -25.83
N LYS A 212 17.54 -7.81 -26.42
CA LYS A 212 18.83 -7.54 -25.78
C LYS A 212 19.10 -6.05 -25.62
N GLU A 213 18.64 -5.22 -26.54
CA GLU A 213 18.72 -3.77 -26.40
C GLU A 213 17.69 -3.19 -25.43
N GLY A 214 16.48 -3.76 -25.40
CA GLY A 214 15.51 -3.46 -24.33
C GLY A 214 16.08 -3.78 -22.93
N LEU A 215 16.88 -4.85 -22.83
CA LEU A 215 17.62 -5.19 -21.61
C LEU A 215 18.80 -4.24 -21.34
N ALA A 216 19.47 -3.72 -22.37
CA ALA A 216 20.60 -2.80 -22.22
C ALA A 216 20.21 -1.42 -21.65
N LEU A 217 18.94 -1.03 -21.78
CA LEU A 217 18.39 0.17 -21.14
C LEU A 217 18.18 0.00 -19.62
N SER A 218 18.38 -1.21 -19.08
CA SER A 218 18.27 -1.49 -17.64
C SER A 218 19.44 -0.88 -16.87
N THR A 219 19.16 -0.07 -15.85
CA THR A 219 20.15 0.38 -14.84
C THR A 219 20.25 -0.62 -13.68
N GLU A 220 21.37 -0.61 -12.93
CA GLU A 220 21.56 -1.49 -11.76
C GLU A 220 20.48 -1.31 -10.68
N GLU A 221 19.87 -0.12 -10.60
CA GLU A 221 18.74 0.18 -9.71
C GLU A 221 17.38 -0.29 -10.27
N LEU A 222 17.28 -0.57 -11.58
CA LEU A 222 16.07 -0.92 -12.31
C LEU A 222 16.29 -2.20 -13.16
N PRO A 223 16.39 -3.39 -12.54
CA PRO A 223 16.56 -4.63 -13.29
C PRO A 223 15.27 -4.98 -14.07
N ILE A 224 15.31 -4.86 -15.39
CA ILE A 224 14.26 -5.36 -16.29
C ILE A 224 14.56 -6.83 -16.61
N LYS A 225 13.58 -7.71 -16.42
CA LYS A 225 13.66 -9.13 -16.79
C LYS A 225 12.61 -9.42 -17.84
N ILE A 226 13.01 -10.06 -18.94
CA ILE A 226 12.12 -10.45 -20.02
C ILE A 226 12.07 -11.98 -20.06
N ASN A 227 10.90 -12.55 -19.84
CA ASN A 227 10.65 -13.99 -19.94
C ASN A 227 9.72 -14.28 -21.12
N LEU A 228 9.92 -15.41 -21.78
CA LEU A 228 8.98 -15.93 -22.77
C LEU A 228 7.91 -16.75 -22.02
N ILE A 229 6.63 -16.50 -22.30
CA ILE A 229 5.55 -17.38 -21.81
C ILE A 229 5.28 -18.45 -22.88
N ALA A 230 4.95 -18.00 -24.09
CA ALA A 230 4.71 -18.85 -25.25
C ALA A 230 5.01 -18.02 -26.50
N PRO A 231 5.59 -18.54 -27.59
CA PRO A 231 5.70 -17.77 -28.83
C PRO A 231 4.29 -17.37 -29.33
N PRO A 232 3.99 -16.12 -29.72
CA PRO A 232 4.83 -14.90 -29.78
C PRO A 232 4.74 -13.95 -28.55
N LEU A 233 4.22 -14.41 -27.41
CA LEU A 233 4.00 -13.67 -26.16
C LEU A 233 5.23 -13.66 -25.22
N TYR A 234 5.69 -12.45 -24.90
CA TYR A 234 6.75 -12.17 -23.95
C TYR A 234 6.22 -11.33 -22.78
N VAL A 235 6.77 -11.57 -21.59
CA VAL A 235 6.48 -10.79 -20.39
C VAL A 235 7.72 -10.06 -19.92
N MET A 236 7.59 -8.74 -19.74
CA MET A 236 8.62 -7.89 -19.19
C MET A 236 8.23 -7.56 -17.74
N THR A 237 9.13 -7.81 -16.81
CA THR A 237 8.95 -7.54 -15.38
C THR A 237 10.07 -6.65 -14.87
N THR A 238 9.72 -5.59 -14.15
CA THR A 238 10.68 -4.67 -13.54
C THR A 238 10.29 -4.46 -12.08
N SER A 239 11.25 -4.44 -11.17
CA SER A 239 11.01 -4.24 -9.74
C SER A 239 11.58 -2.89 -9.32
N THR A 240 10.72 -1.92 -8.98
CA THR A 240 11.15 -0.55 -8.68
C THR A 240 10.52 -0.02 -7.38
N PRO A 241 11.26 0.74 -6.56
CA PRO A 241 10.68 1.37 -5.37
C PRO A 241 9.70 2.49 -5.74
N GLU A 242 9.94 3.19 -6.85
CA GLU A 242 9.10 4.27 -7.34
C GLU A 242 8.27 3.83 -8.55
N LYS A 243 6.96 4.08 -8.49
CA LYS A 243 5.99 3.67 -9.52
C LYS A 243 6.20 4.42 -10.84
N GLN A 244 6.54 5.71 -10.78
CA GLN A 244 6.61 6.55 -11.98
C GLN A 244 7.83 6.24 -12.82
N ASP A 245 8.99 6.06 -12.18
CA ASP A 245 10.24 5.76 -12.90
C ASP A 245 10.21 4.36 -13.52
N GLY A 246 9.62 3.39 -12.83
CA GLY A 246 9.46 2.05 -13.39
C GLY A 246 8.50 1.99 -14.59
N LEU A 247 7.42 2.80 -14.58
CA LEU A 247 6.51 2.92 -15.72
C LEU A 247 7.20 3.58 -16.93
N LYS A 248 7.99 4.62 -16.70
CA LYS A 248 8.75 5.30 -17.76
C LYS A 248 9.80 4.37 -18.36
N ALA A 249 10.63 3.72 -17.54
CA ALA A 249 11.66 2.81 -18.01
C ALA A 249 11.10 1.66 -18.86
N LEU A 250 9.95 1.08 -18.46
CA LEU A 250 9.28 0.06 -19.26
C LEU A 250 8.70 0.60 -20.58
N ASN A 251 8.12 1.80 -20.58
CA ASN A 251 7.62 2.43 -21.80
C ASN A 251 8.77 2.74 -22.77
N ASP A 252 9.87 3.30 -22.27
CA ASP A 252 11.05 3.61 -23.09
C ASP A 252 11.64 2.32 -23.69
N ALA A 253 11.71 1.23 -22.91
CA ALA A 253 12.14 -0.07 -23.40
C ALA A 253 11.19 -0.64 -24.47
N ILE A 254 9.87 -0.48 -24.30
CA ILE A 254 8.85 -0.88 -25.29
C ILE A 254 9.00 -0.10 -26.59
N GLU A 255 9.25 1.21 -26.52
CA GLU A 255 9.46 2.05 -27.70
C GLU A 255 10.71 1.62 -28.48
N VAL A 256 11.83 1.38 -27.81
CA VAL A 256 13.07 0.90 -28.43
C VAL A 256 12.87 -0.46 -29.11
N ILE A 257 12.20 -1.40 -28.43
CA ILE A 257 11.90 -2.73 -29.01
C ILE A 257 11.00 -2.58 -30.24
N LYS A 258 9.98 -1.72 -30.16
CA LYS A 258 9.05 -1.46 -31.27
C LYS A 258 9.76 -0.89 -32.49
N GLU A 259 10.64 0.11 -32.33
CA GLU A 259 11.39 0.70 -33.44
C GLU A 259 12.29 -0.34 -34.14
N LYS A 260 12.96 -1.19 -33.36
CA LYS A 260 13.82 -2.26 -33.88
C LYS A 260 13.05 -3.33 -34.63
N ILE A 261 11.95 -3.81 -34.07
CA ILE A 261 11.12 -4.83 -34.70
C ILE A 261 10.47 -4.30 -35.98
N THR A 262 10.03 -3.03 -35.98
CA THR A 262 9.45 -2.39 -37.17
C THR A 262 10.50 -2.21 -38.27
N SER A 263 11.73 -1.86 -37.92
CA SER A 263 12.85 -1.72 -38.88
C SER A 263 13.19 -3.04 -39.59
N LEU A 264 12.94 -4.17 -38.91
CA LEU A 264 13.24 -5.51 -39.40
C LEU A 264 12.01 -6.19 -40.05
N GLY A 265 10.91 -5.46 -40.23
CA GLY A 265 9.68 -5.97 -40.87
C GLY A 265 8.85 -6.90 -39.99
N GLY A 266 9.04 -6.86 -38.66
CA GLY A 266 8.23 -7.59 -37.70
C GLY A 266 7.00 -6.82 -37.22
N VAL A 267 6.08 -7.54 -36.57
CA VAL A 267 4.88 -7.01 -35.91
C VAL A 267 5.14 -6.97 -34.41
N PHE A 268 4.82 -5.82 -33.80
CA PHE A 268 4.91 -5.62 -32.37
C PHE A 268 3.54 -5.16 -31.84
N ASN A 269 2.97 -5.90 -30.89
CA ASN A 269 1.69 -5.59 -30.27
C ASN A 269 1.81 -5.57 -28.75
N ILE A 270 1.11 -4.64 -28.09
CA ILE A 270 1.08 -4.56 -26.63
C ILE A 270 -0.24 -5.19 -26.17
N GLN A 271 -0.17 -6.37 -25.55
CA GLN A 271 -1.35 -7.04 -24.99
C GLN A 271 -1.74 -6.38 -23.66
N MET A 272 -0.75 -6.10 -22.81
CA MET A 272 -0.96 -5.40 -21.55
C MET A 272 0.10 -4.32 -21.36
N ALA A 273 -0.35 -3.07 -21.33
CA ALA A 273 0.49 -1.91 -20.99
C ALA A 273 1.10 -2.06 -19.58
N PRO A 274 2.25 -1.43 -19.29
CA PRO A 274 2.94 -1.58 -18.03
C PRO A 274 2.02 -1.24 -16.86
N LYS A 275 1.73 -2.25 -16.03
CA LYS A 275 0.83 -2.18 -14.89
C LYS A 275 1.53 -2.68 -13.64
N VAL A 276 1.24 -2.04 -12.52
CA VAL A 276 1.67 -2.50 -11.20
C VAL A 276 1.02 -3.84 -10.89
N VAL A 277 1.85 -4.85 -10.65
CA VAL A 277 1.47 -6.23 -10.35
C VAL A 277 1.06 -6.33 -8.88
N THR A 278 -0.09 -6.94 -8.65
CA THR A 278 -0.52 -7.36 -7.32
C THR A 278 -0.15 -8.83 -7.07
N ALA A 279 -0.12 -9.27 -5.81
CA ALA A 279 0.20 -10.67 -5.49
C ALA A 279 -0.73 -11.69 -6.19
N THR A 280 -1.95 -11.28 -6.53
CA THR A 280 -2.90 -12.07 -7.32
C THR A 280 -2.48 -12.20 -8.79
N ASP A 281 -1.98 -11.13 -9.41
CA ASP A 281 -1.52 -11.14 -10.80
C ASP A 281 -0.26 -12.02 -10.98
N GLU A 282 0.59 -12.11 -9.94
CA GLU A 282 1.78 -12.96 -9.94
C GLU A 282 1.43 -14.46 -9.87
N ALA A 283 0.39 -14.81 -9.10
CA ALA A 283 -0.12 -16.18 -9.03
C ALA A 283 -0.82 -16.62 -10.34
N GLU A 284 -1.54 -15.71 -11.00
CA GLU A 284 -2.11 -15.98 -12.31
C GLU A 284 -1.03 -16.20 -13.38
N LEU A 285 0.03 -15.40 -13.37
CA LEU A 285 1.16 -15.56 -14.29
C LEU A 285 1.86 -16.90 -14.11
N ALA A 286 2.12 -17.30 -12.86
CA ALA A 286 2.78 -18.57 -12.58
C ALA A 286 1.98 -19.76 -13.15
N ARG A 287 0.65 -19.75 -12.97
CA ARG A 287 -0.24 -20.76 -13.58
C ARG A 287 -0.24 -20.71 -15.10
N GLN A 288 -0.16 -19.52 -15.69
CA GLN A 288 -0.12 -19.35 -17.14
C GLN A 288 1.21 -19.84 -17.72
N MET A 289 2.33 -19.61 -17.03
CA MET A 289 3.64 -20.14 -17.39
C MET A 289 3.66 -21.67 -17.26
N GLU A 290 3.18 -22.22 -16.15
CA GLU A 290 3.12 -23.68 -15.94
C GLU A 290 2.23 -24.37 -17.00
N ARG A 291 1.09 -23.76 -17.35
CA ARG A 291 0.21 -24.26 -18.42
C ARG A 291 0.89 -24.18 -19.79
N ALA A 292 1.57 -23.07 -20.10
CA ALA A 292 2.28 -22.92 -21.36
C ALA A 292 3.50 -23.84 -21.45
N GLU A 293 4.18 -24.11 -20.34
CA GLU A 293 5.24 -25.12 -20.25
C GLU A 293 4.66 -26.51 -20.49
N PHE A 294 3.52 -26.86 -19.86
CA PHE A 294 2.85 -28.14 -20.08
C PHE A 294 2.39 -28.33 -21.53
N GLU A 295 1.77 -27.31 -22.13
CA GLU A 295 1.32 -27.33 -23.54
C GLU A 295 2.51 -27.39 -24.53
N ASN A 296 3.69 -26.88 -24.16
CA ASN A 296 4.91 -26.99 -24.96
C ASN A 296 5.74 -28.25 -24.64
N ALA A 297 5.51 -28.92 -23.51
CA ALA A 297 6.38 -29.99 -23.00
C ALA A 297 6.13 -31.33 -23.71
N GLU A 298 4.96 -31.59 -24.28
CA GLU A 298 4.67 -32.90 -24.88
C GLU A 298 3.80 -32.79 -26.13
N VAL A 299 4.47 -32.72 -27.30
CA VAL A 299 4.02 -33.39 -28.51
C VAL A 299 5.22 -34.13 -29.08
N ALA A 300 5.54 -35.30 -28.50
CA ALA A 300 6.28 -36.31 -29.23
C ALA A 300 5.39 -36.72 -30.40
N GLY A 301 5.87 -36.49 -31.63
CA GLY A 301 5.10 -36.79 -32.84
C GLY A 301 4.67 -38.25 -32.86
N ASP A 302 3.48 -38.49 -33.44
CA ASP A 302 3.04 -39.82 -33.90
C ASP A 302 4.23 -40.53 -34.56
N ASP A 303 4.82 -41.49 -33.86
CA ASP A 303 5.36 -42.66 -34.53
C ASP A 303 4.13 -43.47 -34.95
N ASP A 304 3.93 -43.60 -36.26
CA ASP A 304 2.96 -44.50 -36.88
C ASP A 304 3.16 -45.93 -36.33
N GLU A 305 2.43 -46.31 -35.28
CA GLU A 305 2.11 -47.70 -34.99
C GLU A 305 0.59 -47.86 -35.10
N GLU A 306 0.17 -48.41 -36.24
CA GLU A 306 -1.08 -49.15 -36.37
C GLU A 306 -1.11 -50.25 -35.29
N GLU A 307 -1.68 -49.97 -34.11
CA GLU A 307 -2.23 -51.01 -33.26
C GLU A 307 -3.75 -50.90 -33.20
N GLU A 308 -4.34 -52.02 -33.60
CA GLU A 308 -5.74 -52.30 -33.80
C GLU A 308 -6.63 -51.84 -32.64
N ALA A 309 -7.80 -51.36 -33.02
CA ALA A 309 -8.94 -51.24 -32.14
C ALA A 309 -9.26 -52.58 -31.47
N GLU A 310 -9.01 -52.70 -30.17
CA GLU A 310 -9.84 -53.54 -29.30
C GLU A 310 -10.75 -52.66 -28.45
N SER A 311 -12.02 -52.74 -28.83
CA SER A 311 -13.21 -52.28 -28.12
C SER A 311 -13.24 -52.75 -26.67
N MET A 312 -13.43 -51.82 -25.74
CA MET A 312 -14.16 -52.07 -24.50
C MET A 312 -15.29 -51.06 -24.38
N ASP A 313 -16.35 -51.34 -25.16
CA ASP A 313 -17.70 -50.94 -24.84
C ASP A 313 -18.16 -51.85 -23.69
N ASP A 314 -18.43 -51.29 -22.51
CA ASP A 314 -19.40 -51.91 -21.60
C ASP A 314 -20.38 -50.84 -21.14
N PHE A 315 -21.57 -50.94 -21.74
CA PHE A 315 -22.71 -50.09 -21.55
C PHE A 315 -23.81 -50.95 -20.91
N SER A 316 -24.17 -50.70 -19.65
CA SER A 316 -25.53 -50.86 -19.10
C SER A 316 -25.53 -50.39 -17.64
N GLY A 317 -26.44 -49.59 -17.11
CA GLY A 317 -27.78 -49.23 -17.55
C GLY A 317 -28.84 -50.01 -16.75
N GLY A 318 -29.45 -49.36 -15.75
CA GLY A 318 -30.70 -49.75 -15.07
C GLY A 318 -30.53 -50.10 -13.59
N GLU A 319 -30.93 -49.28 -12.62
CA GLU A 319 -32.29 -48.89 -12.16
C GLU A 319 -32.79 -49.72 -10.95
N GLU A 320 -33.47 -49.01 -10.04
CA GLU A 320 -34.31 -49.48 -8.90
C GLU A 320 -33.59 -49.97 -7.62
N ALA A 321 -33.99 -49.65 -6.38
CA ALA A 321 -35.08 -48.85 -5.83
C ALA A 321 -34.86 -48.64 -4.31
N GLU A 322 -35.45 -47.55 -3.82
CA GLU A 322 -36.14 -47.33 -2.53
C GLU A 322 -35.53 -47.57 -1.13
N ASP A 323 -36.01 -46.68 -0.24
CA ASP A 323 -36.10 -46.72 1.23
C ASP A 323 -34.83 -46.52 2.08
N GLY A 324 -34.82 -45.70 3.14
CA GLY A 324 -35.90 -44.98 3.79
C GLY A 324 -35.39 -43.92 4.76
N LYS A 325 -36.28 -42.96 5.04
CA LYS A 325 -36.16 -41.90 6.05
C LYS A 325 -36.04 -42.44 7.49
N ALA A 326 -35.24 -41.75 8.31
CA ALA A 326 -35.54 -41.28 9.68
C ALA A 326 -34.28 -40.53 10.19
N GLY A 327 -34.30 -39.33 10.76
CA GLY A 327 -35.34 -38.63 11.50
C GLY A 327 -35.20 -38.88 13.00
N HIS A 328 -34.77 -37.86 13.74
CA HIS A 328 -34.81 -37.74 15.22
C HIS A 328 -33.79 -38.59 16.01
N GLU A 329 -33.21 -38.18 17.15
CA GLU A 329 -33.59 -37.19 18.17
C GLU A 329 -32.37 -36.99 19.13
N SER A 330 -32.28 -35.83 19.80
CA SER A 330 -31.89 -35.56 21.22
C SER A 330 -30.78 -36.40 21.91
N ALA A 331 -29.99 -35.96 22.88
CA ALA A 331 -29.94 -34.89 23.88
C ALA A 331 -28.50 -34.97 24.46
N GLU A 332 -27.84 -33.89 24.86
CA GLU A 332 -27.80 -33.38 26.25
C GLU A 332 -26.90 -34.18 27.22
N GLU A 333 -26.13 -33.42 28.00
CA GLU A 333 -25.31 -33.75 29.19
C GLU A 333 -23.96 -34.48 28.93
N ALA A 334 -22.82 -34.05 29.47
CA ALA A 334 -22.55 -33.30 30.71
C ALA A 334 -21.33 -32.36 30.59
#